data_AF-A0AAX2DKJ4-F1
#
_entry.id   AF-A0AAX2DKJ4-F1
#
_cell.length_a   1.000
_cell.length_b   1.000
_cell.length_c   1.000
_cell.angle_alpha   90.00
_cell.angle_beta   90.00
_cell.angle_gamma   90.00
#
_symmetry.space_group_name_H-M   'P 1'
#
loop_
_entity.id
_entity.type
_entity.pdbx_description
1 polymer ?
#
loop_
_entity_poly.entity_id
_entity_poly.type
_entity_poly.pdbx_seq_one_letter_code
_entity_poly.pdbx_strand_id
1 'polypeptide(L)'
;MRKSRPSLHRRELKFIVECGICAGKGERLGIFHYLECEACVGTGWVCGHTLKSLPLIDVVNVLNARLKDALSEIAKVRPVTGGAHEQYRQNNRRGAGGTNFTGD
;
A
#
# COMPACT_ATOMS: atom_id res chain seq x y z
N MET A 1 7.49 -20.87 33.72
CA MET A 1 8.02 -19.55 33.30
C MET A 1 7.46 -19.22 31.92
N ARG A 2 6.60 -18.19 31.79
CA ARG A 2 6.15 -17.72 30.46
C ARG A 2 7.26 -16.81 29.91
N LYS A 3 7.91 -17.23 28.81
CA LYS A 3 8.85 -16.36 28.07
C LYS A 3 8.05 -15.18 27.51
N SER A 4 8.29 -13.98 28.01
CA SER A 4 7.83 -12.75 27.37
C SER A 4 8.54 -12.62 26.03
N ARG A 5 7.81 -12.70 24.91
CA ARG A 5 8.37 -12.34 23.61
C ARG A 5 8.77 -10.86 23.66
N PRO A 6 9.98 -10.47 23.20
CA PRO A 6 10.31 -9.07 23.07
C PRO A 6 9.27 -8.40 22.18
N SER A 7 8.67 -7.32 22.65
CA SER A 7 7.80 -6.49 21.82
C SER A 7 8.64 -5.96 20.66
N LEU A 8 8.31 -6.39 19.45
CA LEU A 8 8.89 -5.81 18.24
C LEU A 8 8.46 -4.34 18.20
N HIS A 9 9.37 -3.44 18.60
CA HIS A 9 9.13 -2.00 18.47
C HIS A 9 9.06 -1.67 16.99
N ARG A 10 7.82 -1.46 16.51
CA ARG A 10 7.59 -0.94 15.18
C ARG A 10 8.14 0.48 15.14
N ARG A 11 9.05 0.77 14.21
CA ARG A 11 9.49 2.14 13.93
C ARG A 11 8.26 2.99 13.61
N GLU A 12 8.16 4.14 14.25
CA GLU A 12 7.13 5.12 13.97
C GLU A 12 7.34 5.71 12.57
N LEU A 13 6.28 5.75 11.78
CA LEU A 13 6.30 6.31 10.43
C LEU A 13 6.30 7.83 10.52
N LYS A 14 7.15 8.49 9.72
CA LYS A 14 7.20 9.95 9.65
C LYS A 14 5.95 10.50 8.97
N PHE A 15 5.50 11.66 9.44
CA PHE A 15 4.46 12.42 8.77
C PHE A 15 5.05 13.13 7.52
N ILE A 16 4.58 12.71 6.34
CA ILE A 16 5.00 13.29 5.05
C ILE A 16 3.82 13.88 4.29
N VAL A 17 4.09 14.99 3.60
CA VAL A 17 3.17 15.68 2.68
C VAL A 17 3.83 15.85 1.32
N GLU A 18 3.03 16.05 0.28
CA GLU A 18 3.55 16.32 -1.05
C GLU A 18 4.39 17.60 -1.06
N CYS A 19 5.50 17.57 -1.79
CA CYS A 19 6.34 18.73 -1.97
C CYS A 19 5.59 19.79 -2.77
N GLY A 20 5.31 20.94 -2.17
CA GLY A 20 4.61 22.05 -2.82
C GLY A 20 5.38 22.67 -4.00
N ILE A 21 6.69 22.43 -4.09
CA ILE A 21 7.55 22.98 -5.14
C ILE A 21 7.49 22.18 -6.44
N CYS A 22 7.34 20.85 -6.37
CA CYS A 22 7.17 19.97 -7.55
C CYS A 22 5.79 19.32 -7.64
N ALA A 23 4.85 19.68 -6.75
CA ALA A 23 3.52 19.07 -6.62
C ALA A 23 3.60 17.53 -6.57
N GLY A 24 4.49 17.01 -5.73
CA GLY A 24 4.65 15.56 -5.53
C GLY A 24 5.42 14.81 -6.63
N LYS A 25 5.78 15.46 -7.74
CA LYS A 25 6.41 14.78 -8.89
C LYS A 25 7.84 14.30 -8.65
N GLY A 26 8.56 14.92 -7.72
CA GLY A 26 10.00 14.67 -7.50
C GLY A 26 10.91 15.36 -8.53
N GLU A 27 10.36 15.88 -9.62
CA GLU A 27 11.08 16.58 -10.67
C GLU A 27 10.45 17.93 -11.02
N ARG A 28 11.23 18.81 -11.64
CA ARG A 28 10.81 20.12 -12.14
C ARG A 28 11.24 20.30 -13.59
N LEU A 29 10.46 21.01 -14.38
CA LEU A 29 10.84 21.33 -15.76
C LEU A 29 11.96 22.37 -15.74
N GLY A 30 13.14 21.98 -16.23
CA GLY A 30 14.23 22.89 -16.56
C GLY A 30 14.07 23.45 -17.98
N ILE A 31 15.12 24.11 -18.47
CA ILE A 31 15.07 24.76 -19.80
C ILE A 31 14.97 23.71 -20.93
N PHE A 32 15.58 22.53 -20.78
CA PHE A 32 15.65 21.50 -21.82
C PHE A 32 15.23 20.10 -21.37
N HIS A 33 15.16 19.84 -20.07
CA HIS A 33 14.88 18.51 -19.51
C HIS A 33 14.32 18.65 -18.09
N TYR A 34 13.80 17.55 -17.56
CA TYR A 34 13.39 17.48 -16.15
C TYR A 34 14.60 17.41 -15.23
N LEU A 35 14.57 18.21 -14.19
CA LEU A 35 15.57 18.30 -13.14
C LEU A 35 15.01 17.70 -11.86
N GLU A 36 15.88 17.06 -11.07
CA GLU A 36 15.50 16.61 -9.74
C GLU A 36 15.04 17.80 -8.88
N CYS A 37 13.94 17.64 -8.15
CA CYS A 37 13.47 18.66 -7.25
C CYS A 37 14.32 18.67 -5.97
N GLU A 38 15.29 19.58 -5.92
CA GLU A 38 16.21 19.79 -4.78
C GLU A 38 15.49 19.94 -3.43
N ALA A 39 14.31 20.58 -3.40
CA ALA A 39 13.55 20.81 -2.17
C ALA A 39 13.10 19.50 -1.49
N CYS A 40 12.87 18.45 -2.27
CA CYS A 40 12.49 17.12 -1.77
C CYS A 40 13.50 16.02 -2.13
N VAL A 41 14.63 16.40 -2.72
CA VAL A 41 15.70 15.48 -3.18
C VAL A 41 15.12 14.35 -4.05
N GLY A 42 14.33 14.72 -5.05
CA GLY A 42 13.78 13.76 -6.00
C GLY A 42 12.60 12.92 -5.51
N THR A 43 12.28 12.96 -4.22
CA THR A 43 11.29 12.01 -3.66
C THR A 43 9.84 12.40 -3.92
N GLY A 44 9.56 13.68 -4.14
CA GLY A 44 8.20 14.22 -4.18
C GLY A 44 7.58 14.48 -2.80
N TRP A 45 8.26 14.11 -1.71
CA TRP A 45 7.71 14.21 -0.35
C TRP A 45 8.62 15.01 0.59
N VAL A 46 8.00 15.73 1.53
CA VAL A 46 8.70 16.50 2.58
C VAL A 46 8.07 16.22 3.94
N CYS A 47 8.78 16.57 5.02
CA CYS A 47 8.23 16.49 6.36
C CYS A 47 7.00 17.39 6.50
N GLY A 48 5.88 16.85 6.96
CA GLY A 48 4.64 17.61 7.08
C GLY A 48 4.66 18.71 8.14
N HIS A 49 5.62 18.70 9.07
CA HIS A 49 5.77 19.76 10.08
C HIS A 49 6.74 20.86 9.66
N THR A 50 7.86 20.48 9.04
CA THR A 50 8.95 21.43 8.73
C THR A 50 9.00 21.83 7.27
N LEU A 51 8.30 21.11 6.39
CA LEU A 51 8.32 21.23 4.94
C LEU A 51 9.73 21.07 4.33
N LYS A 52 10.65 20.44 5.06
CA LYS A 52 12.01 20.12 4.61
C LYS A 52 12.11 18.69 4.11
N SER A 53 13.13 18.43 3.29
CA SER A 53 13.48 17.08 2.88
C SER A 53 13.74 16.18 4.09
N LEU A 54 13.44 14.89 3.91
CA LEU A 54 13.67 13.83 4.88
C LEU A 54 14.76 12.89 4.36
N PRO A 55 15.44 12.15 5.25
CA PRO A 55 16.26 11.02 4.83
C PRO A 55 15.46 10.07 3.95
N LEU A 56 16.05 9.61 2.84
CA LEU A 56 15.36 8.77 1.86
C LEU A 56 14.75 7.51 2.50
N ILE A 57 15.45 6.91 3.47
CA ILE A 57 14.96 5.74 4.20
C ILE A 57 13.64 6.01 4.95
N ASP A 58 13.45 7.21 5.49
CA ASP A 58 12.23 7.58 6.20
C ASP A 58 11.05 7.70 5.21
N VAL A 59 11.28 8.31 4.05
CA VAL A 59 10.28 8.41 2.98
C VAL A 59 9.90 7.02 2.46
N VAL A 60 10.89 6.17 2.16
CA VAL A 60 10.68 4.80 1.66
C VAL A 60 9.85 3.97 2.65
N ASN A 61 10.12 4.07 3.94
CA ASN A 61 9.36 3.34 4.96
C ASN A 61 7.88 3.75 4.97
N VAL A 62 7.60 5.05 4.86
CA VAL A 62 6.22 5.56 4.83
C VAL A 62 5.51 5.15 3.53
N LEU A 63 6.17 5.27 2.38
CA LEU A 63 5.59 4.89 1.09
C LEU A 63 5.33 3.38 0.99
N ASN A 64 6.22 2.53 1.53
CA ASN A 64 6.00 1.10 1.59
C ASN A 64 4.75 0.75 2.42
N ALA A 65 4.54 1.43 3.56
CA ALA A 65 3.32 1.25 4.34
C ALA A 65 2.07 1.68 3.58
N ARG A 66 2.07 2.90 2.99
CA ARG A 66 0.95 3.41 2.19
C ARG A 66 0.63 2.52 0.98
N LEU A 67 1.65 1.97 0.31
CA LEU A 67 1.48 1.07 -0.81
C LEU A 67 0.82 -0.24 -0.38
N LYS A 68 1.22 -0.82 0.75
CA LYS A 68 0.59 -2.04 1.28
C LYS A 68 -0.87 -1.79 1.64
N ASP A 69 -1.17 -0.66 2.27
CA ASP A 69 -2.54 -0.28 2.62
C ASP A 69 -3.38 -0.12 1.34
N ALA A 70 -2.88 0.62 0.34
CA ALA A 70 -3.56 0.80 -0.94
C ALA A 70 -3.81 -0.53 -1.68
N LEU A 71 -2.81 -1.43 -1.71
CA LEU A 71 -2.96 -2.77 -2.30
C LEU A 71 -3.98 -3.62 -1.54
N SER A 72 -4.03 -3.50 -0.20
CA SER A 72 -5.04 -4.18 0.61
C SER A 72 -6.45 -3.68 0.31
N GLU A 73 -6.65 -2.38 0.16
CA GLU A 73 -7.94 -1.80 -0.22
C GLU A 73 -8.36 -2.22 -1.63
N ILE A 74 -7.44 -2.20 -2.60
CA ILE A 74 -7.71 -2.70 -3.96
C ILE A 74 -8.12 -4.18 -3.93
N ALA A 75 -7.48 -5.00 -3.11
CA ALA A 75 -7.81 -6.41 -2.97
C ALA A 75 -9.19 -6.65 -2.35
N LYS A 76 -9.69 -5.74 -1.49
CA LYS A 76 -11.05 -5.81 -0.94
C LYS A 76 -12.11 -5.42 -1.97
N VAL A 77 -11.80 -4.42 -2.82
CA VAL A 77 -12.72 -3.92 -3.85
C VAL A 77 -12.78 -4.82 -5.06
N ARG A 78 -11.67 -5.49 -5.43
CA ARG A 78 -11.73 -6.61 -6.36
C ARG A 78 -12.60 -7.67 -5.71
N PRO A 79 -13.82 -7.94 -6.22
CA PRO A 79 -14.51 -9.09 -5.73
C PRO A 79 -13.59 -10.26 -6.00
N VAL A 80 -13.44 -11.15 -5.02
CA VAL A 80 -13.13 -12.54 -5.33
C VAL A 80 -14.35 -13.03 -6.12
N THR A 81 -14.45 -12.63 -7.39
CA THR A 81 -15.24 -13.28 -8.42
C THR A 81 -14.32 -14.39 -8.93
N GLY A 82 -14.33 -15.60 -8.39
CA GLY A 82 -15.38 -16.17 -7.56
C GLY A 82 -16.74 -16.04 -8.21
N GLY A 83 -16.83 -15.93 -9.55
CA GLY A 83 -18.12 -15.82 -10.23
C GLY A 83 -19.06 -16.93 -9.74
N ALA A 84 -20.38 -16.79 -9.85
CA ALA A 84 -21.34 -17.80 -9.39
C ALA A 84 -20.92 -19.24 -9.74
N HIS A 85 -20.23 -19.42 -10.88
CA HIS A 85 -19.58 -20.65 -11.33
C HIS A 85 -18.54 -21.29 -10.36
N GLU A 86 -17.74 -20.50 -9.63
CA GLU A 86 -16.80 -21.01 -8.62
C GLU A 86 -17.51 -21.39 -7.31
N GLN A 87 -18.62 -20.72 -6.96
CA GLN A 87 -19.51 -21.16 -5.88
C GLN A 87 -20.22 -22.47 -6.22
N TYR A 88 -20.66 -22.69 -7.48
CA TYR A 88 -21.23 -23.97 -7.91
C TYR A 88 -20.22 -25.12 -7.90
N ARG A 89 -18.91 -24.83 -8.06
CA ARG A 89 -17.82 -25.82 -7.96
C ARG A 89 -17.36 -26.09 -6.53
N GLN A 90 -17.69 -25.22 -5.57
CA GLN A 90 -17.40 -25.47 -4.16
C GLN A 90 -18.45 -26.44 -3.62
N ASN A 91 -18.03 -27.68 -3.33
CA ASN A 91 -18.90 -28.68 -2.70
C ASN A 91 -19.39 -28.13 -1.35
N ASN A 92 -20.72 -28.11 -1.16
CA ASN A 92 -21.35 -27.69 0.08
C ASN A 92 -21.00 -28.70 1.20
N ARG A 93 -19.88 -28.50 1.91
CA ARG A 93 -19.40 -29.41 2.96
C ARG A 93 -20.21 -29.34 4.27
N ARG A 94 -21.27 -28.53 4.33
CA ARG A 94 -22.18 -28.46 5.47
C ARG A 94 -23.37 -29.41 5.24
N GLY A 95 -23.18 -30.69 5.54
CA GLY A 95 -24.27 -31.67 5.65
C GLY A 95 -23.96 -33.02 4.99
N ALA A 96 -24.54 -34.09 5.54
CA ALA A 96 -24.50 -35.43 4.96
C ALA A 96 -25.41 -35.49 3.72
N GLY A 97 -24.89 -35.08 2.56
CA GLY A 97 -25.64 -35.09 1.30
C GLY A 97 -25.09 -34.19 0.19
N GLY A 98 -23.78 -33.98 0.13
CA GLY A 98 -23.16 -33.10 -0.86
C GLY A 98 -23.05 -33.72 -2.25
N THR A 99 -24.16 -33.72 -3.01
CA THR A 99 -24.15 -33.98 -4.47
C THR A 99 -24.90 -32.86 -5.20
N ASN A 100 -24.22 -32.23 -6.17
CA ASN A 100 -24.86 -31.32 -7.11
C ASN A 100 -25.35 -32.16 -8.31
N PHE A 101 -26.66 -32.43 -8.38
CA PHE A 101 -27.30 -32.96 -9.57
C PHE A 101 -27.67 -31.80 -10.50
N THR A 102 -26.98 -31.67 -11.63
CA THR A 102 -27.42 -30.87 -12.77
C THR A 102 -27.91 -31.84 -13.83
N GLY A 103 -29.24 -31.99 -13.91
CA GLY A 103 -29.90 -32.59 -15.07
C GLY A 103 -29.93 -31.57 -16.21
N ASP A 104 -29.78 -32.09 -17.44
CA ASP A 104 -29.75 -31.40 -18.74
C ASP A 104 -30.64 -30.15 -18.86
#